data_AF-A0AAV4XLS6-F1
#
_entry.id   AF-A0AAV4XLS6-F1
#
_cell.length_a   1.000
_cell.length_b   1.000
_cell.length_c   1.000
_cell.angle_alpha   90.00
_cell.angle_beta   90.00
_cell.angle_gamma   90.00
#
_symmetry.space_group_name_H-M   'P 1'
#
loop_
_entity.id
_entity.type
_entity.pdbx_description
1 polymer ?
#
loop_
_entity_poly.entity_id
_entity_poly.type
_entity_poly.pdbx_seq_one_letter_code
_entity_poly.pdbx_strand_id
1 'polypeptide(L)'
;MDSAKLQCCFRAATVNCQRLCIETFSNQWTSSWNDFDRLCQYQLAEAEMTRCLTEVDEPCELGCEGLDYCTNFNFRPTELFRSCDLRSDRAAQQDVASWEKGVIHLPMMEIPVLKISGCYSEIWKAIACALQIKPCHNEAHINRICKSDCIDILNKCVDRNRLKHNQNPITLCEILSPPGNDTPCISLSPYLALEITHPCKPNKCGPNDVCIVDRNCLINQKCSSYACIPGCRMGDMSQLIVPRNSFVRVPSNTHGPHCQMVCYCNHENLLEDCMTPSCISTDHCWHEGKRYNHNMQFRDGCKTCFCYDGEVTCSPKKCDSGLPCNCKDHYVPVCGANGKTYPSACLARCKGLTDDQFEFGACYDSDPCSPNSCHPYHRCVPKKESLLKYKT
;
A
#
# COMPACT_ATOMS: atom_id res chain seq x y z
N MET A 1 7.73 -28.48 -4.68
CA MET A 1 8.05 -27.09 -5.04
C MET A 1 6.78 -26.29 -5.23
N ASP A 2 6.58 -25.24 -4.43
CA ASP A 2 5.46 -24.30 -4.55
C ASP A 2 5.98 -22.97 -5.08
N SER A 3 5.85 -22.76 -6.40
CA SER A 3 6.44 -21.61 -7.08
C SER A 3 5.84 -20.27 -6.65
N ALA A 4 4.57 -20.23 -6.25
CA ALA A 4 3.91 -19.01 -5.79
C ALA A 4 4.42 -18.62 -4.40
N LYS A 5 4.56 -19.59 -3.48
CA LYS A 5 5.14 -19.34 -2.14
C LYS A 5 6.62 -19.02 -2.20
N LEU A 6 7.36 -19.62 -3.14
CA LEU A 6 8.76 -19.29 -3.37
C LEU A 6 8.96 -17.83 -3.80
N GLN A 7 8.06 -17.27 -4.63
CA GLN A 7 8.10 -15.83 -4.94
C GLN A 7 7.92 -14.97 -3.68
N CYS A 8 7.08 -15.40 -2.74
CA CYS A 8 6.88 -14.70 -1.48
C CYS A 8 8.11 -14.76 -0.56
N CYS A 9 8.91 -15.82 -0.60
CA CYS A 9 10.12 -15.91 0.22
C CYS A 9 11.11 -14.77 -0.03
N PHE A 10 11.20 -14.24 -1.26
CA PHE A 10 12.06 -13.11 -1.60
C PHE A 10 11.59 -11.77 -1.00
N ARG A 11 10.41 -11.74 -0.38
CA ARG A 11 9.89 -10.60 0.38
C ARG A 11 10.27 -10.64 1.87
N ALA A 12 11.05 -11.64 2.29
CA ALA A 12 11.56 -11.70 3.66
C ALA A 12 12.44 -10.48 3.97
N ALA A 13 12.29 -9.96 5.19
CA ALA A 13 13.11 -8.87 5.71
C ALA A 13 14.50 -9.37 6.13
N THR A 14 14.60 -10.60 6.64
CA THR A 14 15.87 -11.22 7.06
C THR A 14 16.30 -12.37 6.16
N VAL A 15 17.62 -12.48 5.95
CA VAL A 15 18.24 -13.55 5.15
C VAL A 15 17.95 -14.94 5.74
N ASN A 16 17.85 -15.04 7.08
CA ASN A 16 17.55 -16.31 7.73
C ASN A 16 16.13 -16.79 7.42
N CYS A 17 15.13 -15.89 7.50
CA CYS A 17 13.76 -16.24 7.15
C CYS A 17 13.56 -16.46 5.65
N GLN A 18 14.28 -15.73 4.80
CA GLN A 18 14.32 -15.99 3.37
C GLN A 18 14.80 -17.42 3.07
N ARG A 19 15.92 -17.83 3.67
CA ARG A 19 16.50 -19.16 3.48
C ARG A 19 15.57 -20.27 3.97
N LEU A 20 15.07 -20.16 5.21
CA LEU A 20 14.13 -21.12 5.78
C LEU A 20 12.85 -21.25 4.94
N CYS A 21 12.32 -20.14 4.42
CA CYS A 21 11.19 -20.13 3.52
C CYS A 21 11.48 -20.89 2.21
N ILE A 22 12.62 -20.59 1.55
CA ILE A 22 13.01 -21.26 0.30
C ILE A 22 13.22 -22.76 0.53
N GLU A 23 13.87 -23.16 1.62
CA GLU A 23 14.06 -24.57 1.99
C GLU A 23 12.70 -25.28 2.19
N THR A 24 11.78 -24.62 2.89
CA THR A 24 10.42 -25.11 3.17
C THR A 24 9.63 -25.36 1.88
N PHE A 25 9.64 -24.41 0.94
CA PHE A 25 8.78 -24.45 -0.24
C PHE A 25 9.46 -25.00 -1.52
N SER A 26 10.77 -25.21 -1.51
CA SER A 26 11.49 -25.85 -2.62
C SER A 26 11.23 -27.35 -2.64
N ASN A 27 11.79 -28.12 -1.69
CA ASN A 27 11.63 -29.58 -1.58
C ASN A 27 11.90 -30.16 -0.17
N GLN A 28 12.14 -29.34 0.87
CA GLN A 28 12.49 -29.81 2.24
C GLN A 28 11.46 -29.41 3.31
N TRP A 29 10.17 -29.50 2.96
CA TRP A 29 9.05 -29.11 3.83
C TRP A 29 9.12 -29.72 5.24
N THR A 30 9.35 -31.03 5.35
CA THR A 30 9.24 -31.77 6.62
C THR A 30 10.32 -31.43 7.64
N SER A 31 11.51 -30.98 7.20
CA SER A 31 12.62 -30.65 8.09
C SER A 31 12.68 -29.18 8.47
N SER A 32 12.20 -28.28 7.62
CA SER A 32 12.39 -26.82 7.77
C SER A 32 11.13 -26.07 8.19
N TRP A 33 9.93 -26.68 8.06
CA TRP A 33 8.66 -26.00 8.37
C TRP A 33 8.54 -25.59 9.85
N ASN A 34 8.93 -26.44 10.80
CA ASN A 34 8.85 -26.11 12.23
C ASN A 34 9.73 -24.91 12.61
N ASP A 35 10.92 -24.81 12.01
CA ASP A 35 11.81 -23.68 12.24
C ASP A 35 11.29 -22.42 11.55
N PHE A 36 10.72 -22.56 10.36
CA PHE A 36 10.09 -21.46 9.63
C PHE A 36 8.85 -20.90 10.37
N ASP A 37 7.90 -21.74 10.78
CA ASP A 37 6.69 -21.34 11.52
C ASP A 37 7.07 -20.63 12.83
N ARG A 38 7.95 -21.25 13.63
CA ARG A 38 8.36 -20.69 14.93
C ARG A 38 9.15 -19.39 14.80
N LEU A 39 10.12 -19.32 13.89
CA LEU A 39 11.08 -18.22 13.84
C LEU A 39 10.62 -17.07 12.95
N CYS A 40 9.75 -17.31 11.97
CA CYS A 40 9.48 -16.33 10.91
C CYS A 40 7.99 -15.97 10.78
N GLN A 41 7.07 -16.91 10.99
CA GLN A 41 5.65 -16.69 10.70
C GLN A 41 5.00 -15.63 11.61
N TYR A 42 5.48 -15.49 12.85
CA TYR A 42 4.92 -14.56 13.84
C TYR A 42 5.80 -13.32 14.07
N GLN A 43 6.90 -13.15 13.32
CA GLN A 43 7.73 -11.95 13.47
C GLN A 43 7.11 -10.76 12.73
N LEU A 44 6.87 -9.67 13.47
CA LEU A 44 6.36 -8.41 12.90
C LEU A 44 7.27 -7.82 11.82
N ALA A 45 8.59 -8.05 11.92
CA ALA A 45 9.55 -7.61 10.90
C ALA A 45 9.38 -8.34 9.56
N GLU A 46 8.87 -9.58 9.59
CA GLU A 46 8.67 -10.43 8.41
C GLU A 46 7.27 -10.28 7.79
N ALA A 47 6.52 -9.24 8.20
CA ALA A 47 5.13 -9.05 7.82
C ALA A 47 4.91 -9.03 6.30
N GLU A 48 5.86 -8.56 5.49
CA GLU A 48 5.70 -8.51 4.04
C GLU A 48 5.74 -9.91 3.39
N MET A 49 6.66 -10.77 3.84
CA MET A 49 6.75 -12.16 3.39
C MET A 49 5.56 -12.97 3.86
N THR A 50 5.26 -12.93 5.16
CA THR A 50 4.17 -13.75 5.73
C THR A 50 2.83 -13.36 5.13
N ARG A 51 2.60 -12.07 4.91
CA ARG A 51 1.42 -11.55 4.23
C ARG A 51 1.32 -12.04 2.79
N CYS A 52 2.42 -12.09 2.03
CA CYS A 52 2.44 -12.67 0.69
C CYS A 52 2.15 -14.16 0.70
N LEU A 53 2.75 -14.92 1.62
CA LEU A 53 2.51 -16.37 1.75
C LEU A 53 1.04 -16.67 2.06
N THR A 54 0.44 -15.90 2.98
CA THR A 54 -1.01 -16.00 3.26
C THR A 54 -1.86 -15.66 2.03
N GLU A 55 -1.40 -14.74 1.17
CA GLU A 55 -2.08 -14.42 -0.09
C GLU A 55 -2.04 -15.54 -1.11
N VAL A 56 -0.95 -16.31 -1.11
CA VAL A 56 -0.83 -17.50 -1.96
C VAL A 56 -1.68 -18.64 -1.41
N ASP A 57 -1.76 -18.77 -0.09
CA ASP A 57 -2.59 -19.77 0.59
C ASP A 57 -4.10 -19.49 0.45
N GLU A 58 -4.49 -18.22 0.53
CA GLU A 58 -5.87 -17.74 0.44
C GLU A 58 -5.98 -16.69 -0.69
N PRO A 59 -5.90 -17.12 -1.97
CA PRO A 59 -5.97 -16.19 -3.10
C PRO A 59 -7.32 -15.49 -3.14
N CYS A 60 -7.30 -14.26 -3.63
CA CYS A 60 -8.51 -13.48 -3.83
C CYS A 60 -9.36 -14.07 -4.95
N GLU A 61 -10.55 -14.56 -4.61
CA GLU A 61 -11.52 -15.14 -5.54
C GLU A 61 -12.67 -14.16 -5.82
N LEU A 62 -13.23 -14.26 -7.03
CA LEU A 62 -14.32 -13.38 -7.47
C LEU A 62 -15.65 -13.79 -6.83
N GLY A 63 -16.16 -12.95 -5.93
CA GLY A 63 -17.50 -13.05 -5.36
C GLY A 63 -17.77 -14.30 -4.51
N CYS A 64 -18.42 -14.14 -3.36
CA CYS A 64 -18.86 -15.30 -2.60
C CYS A 64 -20.13 -15.94 -3.16
N GLU A 65 -20.34 -17.22 -2.89
CA GLU A 65 -21.61 -17.89 -3.14
C GLU A 65 -21.93 -18.90 -2.04
N GLY A 66 -23.23 -19.12 -1.80
CA GLY A 66 -23.67 -20.12 -0.82
C GLY A 66 -23.47 -19.74 0.65
N LEU A 67 -23.20 -18.48 0.97
CA LEU A 67 -23.16 -18.00 2.36
C LEU A 67 -24.59 -17.78 2.87
N ASP A 68 -24.97 -18.40 3.98
CA ASP A 68 -26.31 -18.32 4.57
C ASP A 68 -26.41 -17.18 5.60
N TYR A 69 -25.30 -16.89 6.30
CA TYR A 69 -25.26 -15.83 7.31
C TYR A 69 -24.81 -14.50 6.69
N CYS A 70 -23.66 -14.49 6.02
CA CYS A 70 -23.04 -13.33 5.37
C CYS A 70 -23.58 -13.07 3.96
N THR A 71 -24.91 -13.13 3.82
CA THR A 71 -25.61 -13.04 2.53
C THR A 71 -25.26 -11.79 1.72
N ASN A 72 -24.96 -10.66 2.37
CA ASN A 72 -24.58 -9.42 1.71
C ASN A 72 -23.22 -9.48 0.99
N PHE A 73 -22.42 -10.52 1.22
CA PHE A 73 -21.15 -10.79 0.54
C PHE A 73 -21.31 -11.74 -0.64
N ASN A 74 -22.46 -12.41 -0.75
CA ASN A 74 -22.75 -13.25 -1.90
C ASN A 74 -22.88 -12.44 -3.18
N PHE A 75 -22.51 -13.09 -4.28
CA PHE A 75 -22.77 -12.73 -5.66
C PHE A 75 -22.13 -11.43 -6.16
N ARG A 76 -21.21 -10.80 -5.42
CA ARG A 76 -20.53 -9.56 -5.84
C ARG A 76 -19.53 -9.81 -6.98
N PRO A 77 -19.84 -9.44 -8.24
CA PRO A 77 -19.14 -9.98 -9.42
C PRO A 77 -17.83 -9.24 -9.75
N THR A 78 -17.62 -8.07 -9.16
CA THR A 78 -16.42 -7.24 -9.36
C THR A 78 -15.57 -7.14 -8.11
N GLU A 79 -16.02 -7.72 -6.99
CA GLU A 79 -15.31 -7.71 -5.73
C GLU A 79 -14.63 -9.05 -5.51
N LEU A 80 -13.46 -8.98 -4.89
CA LEU A 80 -12.60 -10.11 -4.62
C LEU A 80 -12.61 -10.40 -3.12
N PHE A 81 -12.54 -11.66 -2.72
CA PHE A 81 -12.59 -12.09 -1.32
C PHE A 81 -11.65 -13.27 -1.09
N ARG A 82 -11.10 -13.43 0.12
CA ARG A 82 -10.14 -14.51 0.40
C ARG A 82 -10.76 -15.79 0.98
N SER A 83 -11.90 -15.67 1.65
CA SER A 83 -12.49 -16.80 2.39
C SER A 83 -13.99 -16.88 2.17
N CYS A 84 -14.38 -17.12 0.92
CA CYS A 84 -15.76 -17.36 0.52
C CYS A 84 -16.17 -18.81 0.76
N ASP A 85 -16.24 -19.24 2.02
CA ASP A 85 -16.59 -20.61 2.35
C ASP A 85 -17.56 -20.69 3.55
N LEU A 86 -18.26 -21.83 3.66
CA LEU A 86 -19.25 -22.09 4.70
C LEU A 86 -18.65 -22.08 6.12
N ARG A 87 -17.35 -22.34 6.27
CA ARG A 87 -16.68 -22.32 7.58
C ARG A 87 -16.52 -20.88 8.03
N SER A 88 -16.10 -19.98 7.16
CA SER A 88 -15.98 -18.54 7.43
C SER A 88 -17.34 -17.88 7.64
N ASP A 89 -18.37 -18.32 6.91
CA ASP A 89 -19.76 -17.90 7.14
C ASP A 89 -20.25 -18.22 8.57
N ARG A 90 -20.03 -19.47 9.00
CA ARG A 90 -20.36 -19.91 10.36
C ARG A 90 -19.49 -19.26 11.42
N ALA A 91 -18.21 -19.03 11.13
CA ALA A 91 -17.30 -18.33 12.03
C ALA A 91 -17.81 -16.90 12.30
N ALA A 92 -18.29 -16.19 11.27
CA ALA A 92 -18.87 -14.87 11.43
C ALA A 92 -20.11 -14.89 12.33
N GLN A 93 -20.97 -15.90 12.17
CA GLN A 93 -22.13 -16.08 13.04
C GLN A 93 -21.73 -16.34 14.50
N GLN A 94 -20.70 -17.16 14.72
CA GLN A 94 -20.17 -17.46 16.05
C GLN A 94 -19.53 -16.24 16.70
N ASP A 95 -18.82 -15.42 15.93
CA ASP A 95 -18.22 -14.17 16.41
C ASP A 95 -19.31 -13.22 16.94
N VAL A 96 -20.38 -12.98 16.19
CA VAL A 96 -21.49 -12.14 16.64
C VAL A 96 -22.13 -12.71 17.92
N ALA A 97 -22.42 -14.02 17.95
CA ALA A 97 -22.97 -14.67 19.14
C ALA A 97 -22.04 -14.58 20.36
N SER A 98 -20.72 -14.55 20.13
CA SER A 98 -19.74 -14.34 21.19
C SER A 98 -19.76 -12.89 21.70
N TRP A 99 -19.87 -11.92 20.81
CA TRP A 99 -19.89 -10.48 21.13
C TRP A 99 -21.18 -10.07 21.85
N GLU A 100 -22.29 -10.78 21.63
CA GLU A 100 -23.53 -10.60 22.40
C GLU A 100 -23.36 -10.82 23.91
N LYS A 101 -22.30 -11.51 24.34
CA LYS A 101 -21.95 -11.68 25.76
C LYS A 101 -21.41 -10.39 26.41
N GLY A 102 -21.19 -9.33 25.61
CA GLY A 102 -20.83 -8.00 26.11
C GLY A 102 -19.32 -7.75 26.23
N VAL A 103 -18.47 -8.61 25.65
CA VAL A 103 -17.02 -8.43 25.54
C VAL A 103 -16.53 -9.00 24.22
N ILE A 104 -15.72 -8.21 23.50
CA ILE A 104 -14.97 -8.66 22.32
C ILE A 104 -13.56 -9.02 22.77
N HIS A 105 -13.17 -10.28 22.61
CA HIS A 105 -11.83 -10.77 22.95
C HIS A 105 -10.94 -10.72 21.71
N LEU A 106 -9.84 -9.98 21.80
CA LEU A 106 -8.79 -9.93 20.79
C LEU A 106 -7.48 -10.44 21.42
N PRO A 107 -6.51 -10.94 20.63
CA PRO A 107 -5.30 -11.57 21.16
C PRO A 107 -4.50 -10.75 22.19
N MET A 108 -4.62 -9.42 22.17
CA MET A 108 -3.89 -8.52 23.07
C MET A 108 -4.78 -7.51 23.83
N MET A 109 -6.11 -7.59 23.70
CA MET A 109 -7.02 -6.64 24.35
C MET A 109 -8.45 -7.16 24.43
N GLU A 110 -9.22 -6.60 25.35
CA GLU A 110 -10.66 -6.85 25.48
C GLU A 110 -11.42 -5.53 25.33
N ILE A 111 -12.52 -5.55 24.58
CA ILE A 111 -13.37 -4.39 24.35
C ILE A 111 -14.75 -4.69 24.93
N PRO A 112 -15.11 -4.09 26.08
CA PRO A 112 -16.44 -4.26 26.65
C PRO A 112 -17.46 -3.51 25.78
N VAL A 113 -18.51 -4.21 25.36
CA VAL A 113 -19.56 -3.66 24.52
C VAL A 113 -20.92 -3.79 25.21
N LEU A 114 -21.81 -2.86 24.90
CA LEU A 114 -23.23 -2.95 25.23
C LEU A 114 -23.87 -4.09 24.44
N LYS A 115 -25.14 -4.37 24.69
CA LYS A 115 -25.89 -5.40 23.94
C LYS A 115 -25.96 -4.99 22.45
N ILE A 116 -25.14 -5.64 21.62
CA ILE A 116 -24.94 -5.27 20.21
C ILE A 116 -26.21 -5.38 19.36
N SER A 117 -27.15 -6.25 19.73
CA SER A 117 -28.47 -6.32 19.09
C SER A 117 -29.32 -5.05 19.29
N GLY A 118 -29.07 -4.29 20.35
CA GLY A 118 -29.69 -2.98 20.60
C GLY A 118 -28.93 -1.81 20.00
N CYS A 119 -27.73 -2.03 19.44
CA CYS A 119 -26.89 -0.98 18.90
C CYS A 119 -26.27 -1.42 17.56
N TYR A 120 -27.04 -1.26 16.47
CA TYR A 120 -26.65 -1.63 15.09
C TYR A 120 -26.37 -3.13 14.84
N SER A 121 -27.41 -3.97 14.97
CA SER A 121 -27.32 -5.41 14.65
C SER A 121 -26.67 -5.69 13.29
N GLU A 122 -27.09 -4.96 12.26
CA GLU A 122 -26.62 -5.17 10.88
C GLU A 122 -25.16 -4.76 10.67
N ILE A 123 -24.67 -3.77 11.42
CA ILE A 123 -23.28 -3.33 11.30
C ILE A 123 -22.36 -4.35 11.97
N TRP A 124 -22.71 -4.87 13.14
CA TRP A 124 -21.92 -5.92 13.80
C TRP A 124 -21.87 -7.21 12.99
N LYS A 125 -23.00 -7.58 12.38
CA LYS A 125 -23.05 -8.66 11.40
C LYS A 125 -22.10 -8.39 10.22
N ALA A 126 -22.15 -7.19 9.63
CA ALA A 126 -21.28 -6.82 8.52
C ALA A 126 -19.79 -6.82 8.89
N ILE A 127 -19.44 -6.40 10.12
CA ILE A 127 -18.05 -6.45 10.62
C ILE A 127 -17.59 -7.90 10.74
N ALA A 128 -18.36 -8.76 11.40
CA ALA A 128 -17.99 -10.18 11.54
C ALA A 128 -17.79 -10.83 10.17
N CYS A 129 -18.72 -10.58 9.24
CA CYS A 129 -18.60 -11.06 7.87
C CYS A 129 -17.39 -10.49 7.15
N ALA A 130 -17.12 -9.19 7.22
CA ALA A 130 -15.94 -8.59 6.58
C ALA A 130 -14.62 -9.15 7.13
N LEU A 131 -14.55 -9.42 8.44
CA LEU A 131 -13.35 -9.97 9.08
C LEU A 131 -13.11 -11.45 8.73
N GLN A 132 -14.18 -12.24 8.58
CA GLN A 132 -14.07 -13.67 8.24
C GLN A 132 -13.95 -13.91 6.74
N ILE A 133 -14.77 -13.24 5.92
CA ILE A 133 -14.79 -13.37 4.45
C ILE A 133 -13.61 -12.64 3.80
N LYS A 134 -13.09 -11.60 4.45
CA LYS A 134 -11.87 -10.84 4.07
C LYS A 134 -11.92 -10.30 2.63
N PRO A 135 -12.61 -9.17 2.39
CA PRO A 135 -12.58 -8.48 1.10
C PRO A 135 -11.17 -8.10 0.68
N CYS A 136 -10.88 -8.27 -0.61
CA CYS A 136 -9.61 -7.91 -1.21
C CYS A 136 -9.69 -6.54 -1.89
N HIS A 137 -8.56 -5.84 -1.89
CA HIS A 137 -8.36 -4.61 -2.66
C HIS A 137 -7.16 -4.77 -3.57
N ASN A 138 -7.22 -4.16 -4.75
CA ASN A 138 -6.21 -4.31 -5.81
C ASN A 138 -4.83 -3.73 -5.42
N GLU A 139 -4.78 -2.87 -4.41
CA GLU A 139 -3.57 -2.12 -4.03
C GLU A 139 -3.00 -2.54 -2.67
N ALA A 140 -3.75 -3.28 -1.83
CA ALA A 140 -3.29 -3.69 -0.52
C ALA A 140 -4.13 -4.82 0.10
N HIS A 141 -3.52 -5.56 1.03
CA HIS A 141 -4.23 -6.51 1.89
C HIS A 141 -5.01 -5.75 2.95
N ILE A 142 -6.27 -5.46 2.67
CA ILE A 142 -7.10 -4.75 3.62
C ILE A 142 -7.90 -5.73 4.47
N ASN A 143 -7.47 -5.97 5.71
CA ASN A 143 -8.20 -6.81 6.67
C ASN A 143 -8.68 -6.01 7.90
N ARG A 144 -8.68 -4.67 7.81
CA ARG A 144 -9.06 -3.77 8.91
C ARG A 144 -10.07 -2.74 8.43
N ILE A 145 -11.07 -2.47 9.27
CA ILE A 145 -12.09 -1.45 8.98
C ILE A 145 -11.50 -0.04 9.05
N CYS A 146 -12.09 0.88 8.28
CA CYS A 146 -11.69 2.27 8.26
C CYS A 146 -11.77 2.92 9.65
N LYS A 147 -10.82 3.83 9.95
CA LYS A 147 -10.74 4.50 11.27
C LYS A 147 -12.01 5.30 11.58
N SER A 148 -12.61 5.94 10.59
CA SER A 148 -13.91 6.63 10.70
C SER A 148 -15.00 5.67 11.17
N ASP A 149 -15.17 4.56 10.44
CA ASP A 149 -16.23 3.58 10.69
C ASP A 149 -16.04 2.96 12.08
N CYS A 150 -14.81 2.60 12.44
CA CYS A 150 -14.46 2.09 13.77
C CYS A 150 -14.89 3.05 14.89
N ILE A 151 -14.55 4.34 14.76
CA ILE A 151 -14.86 5.34 15.79
C ILE A 151 -16.37 5.50 15.93
N ASP A 152 -17.10 5.54 14.81
CA ASP A 152 -18.57 5.67 14.81
C ASP A 152 -19.27 4.49 15.48
N ILE A 153 -18.77 3.28 15.23
CA ILE A 153 -19.29 2.04 15.84
C ILE A 153 -19.02 2.05 17.35
N LEU A 154 -17.76 2.24 17.75
CA LEU A 154 -17.38 2.19 19.16
C LEU A 154 -18.01 3.32 19.97
N ASN A 155 -18.20 4.51 19.39
CA ASN A 155 -18.86 5.61 20.08
C ASN A 155 -20.28 5.27 20.55
N LYS A 156 -20.99 4.40 19.82
CA LYS A 156 -22.40 4.06 20.05
C LYS A 156 -22.58 2.75 20.82
N CYS A 157 -21.63 1.81 20.74
CA CYS A 157 -21.78 0.48 21.32
C CYS A 157 -20.77 0.11 22.40
N VAL A 158 -19.70 0.87 22.62
CA VAL A 158 -18.75 0.55 23.69
C VAL A 158 -19.37 0.85 25.05
N ASP A 159 -19.18 -0.05 26.02
CA ASP A 159 -19.58 0.21 27.40
C ASP A 159 -18.50 1.06 28.08
N ARG A 160 -18.71 2.39 28.06
CA ARG A 160 -17.77 3.37 28.61
C ARG A 160 -17.50 3.17 30.11
N ASN A 161 -18.42 2.58 30.85
CA ASN A 161 -18.26 2.36 32.29
C ASN A 161 -17.29 1.22 32.60
N ARG A 162 -17.08 0.31 31.64
CA ARG A 162 -16.21 -0.86 31.77
C ARG A 162 -14.85 -0.67 31.09
N LEU A 163 -14.65 0.47 30.40
CA LEU A 163 -13.37 0.82 29.79
C LEU A 163 -12.32 1.19 30.85
N LYS A 164 -11.06 0.83 30.59
CA LYS A 164 -9.94 1.28 31.42
C LYS A 164 -9.74 2.79 31.26
N HIS A 165 -9.19 3.47 32.27
CA HIS A 165 -9.04 4.94 32.29
C HIS A 165 -8.35 5.55 31.05
N ASN A 166 -7.47 4.80 30.37
CA ASN A 166 -6.73 5.26 29.19
C ASN A 166 -7.36 4.81 27.86
N GLN A 167 -8.55 4.21 27.88
CA GLN A 167 -9.23 3.71 26.69
C GLN A 167 -10.45 4.56 26.35
N ASN A 168 -10.51 4.99 25.10
CA ASN A 168 -11.68 5.58 24.48
C ASN A 168 -11.81 5.09 23.02
N PRO A 169 -12.95 5.30 22.35
CA PRO A 169 -13.15 4.89 20.95
C PRO A 169 -12.01 5.30 20.00
N ILE A 170 -11.44 6.49 20.16
CA ILE A 170 -10.36 7.00 19.30
C ILE A 170 -9.08 6.19 19.51
N THR A 171 -8.65 6.03 20.77
CA THR A 171 -7.41 5.28 21.11
C THR A 171 -7.53 3.80 20.79
N LEU A 172 -8.74 3.23 20.89
CA LEU A 172 -9.00 1.85 20.48
C LEU A 172 -8.89 1.71 18.96
N CYS A 173 -9.51 2.62 18.20
CA CYS A 173 -9.46 2.59 16.74
C CYS A 173 -8.09 2.91 16.15
N GLU A 174 -7.21 3.59 16.88
CA GLU A 174 -5.79 3.72 16.49
C GLU A 174 -5.05 2.38 16.42
N ILE A 175 -5.48 1.40 17.23
CA ILE A 175 -4.90 0.06 17.25
C ILE A 175 -5.61 -0.84 16.22
N LEU A 176 -6.94 -0.70 16.11
CA LEU A 176 -7.81 -1.59 15.32
C LEU A 176 -7.85 -1.25 13.83
N SER A 177 -7.59 0.01 13.44
CA SER A 177 -7.62 0.47 12.05
C SER A 177 -6.21 0.68 11.48
N PRO A 178 -6.07 0.80 10.14
CA PRO A 178 -4.80 1.15 9.52
C PRO A 178 -4.27 2.53 9.97
N PRO A 179 -2.94 2.72 10.06
CA PRO A 179 -2.34 4.01 10.41
C PRO A 179 -2.34 4.99 9.22
N GLY A 180 -2.54 6.28 9.45
CA GLY A 180 -2.55 7.31 8.40
C GLY A 180 -3.93 7.50 7.73
N ASN A 181 -4.13 8.64 7.05
CA ASN A 181 -5.42 8.98 6.42
C ASN A 181 -5.62 8.33 5.03
N ASP A 182 -4.53 8.04 4.31
CA ASP A 182 -4.57 7.52 2.94
C ASP A 182 -4.25 6.01 2.86
N THR A 183 -4.26 5.30 3.99
CA THR A 183 -4.06 3.86 3.97
C THR A 183 -5.34 3.13 3.61
N PRO A 184 -5.28 2.16 2.67
CA PRO A 184 -6.45 1.43 2.23
C PRO A 184 -7.10 0.65 3.39
N CYS A 185 -8.43 0.78 3.55
CA CYS A 185 -9.23 0.25 4.66
C CYS A 185 -10.59 -0.32 4.17
N ILE A 186 -11.22 -1.22 4.94
CA ILE A 186 -12.54 -1.78 4.59
C ILE A 186 -13.60 -0.76 4.98
N SER A 187 -14.30 -0.20 3.99
CA SER A 187 -15.53 0.55 4.25
C SER A 187 -16.71 -0.40 4.39
N LEU A 188 -17.51 -0.22 5.44
CA LEU A 188 -18.66 -1.09 5.70
C LEU A 188 -19.91 -0.71 4.89
N SER A 189 -19.98 0.54 4.41
CA SER A 189 -21.13 1.08 3.68
C SER A 189 -21.63 0.21 2.51
N PRO A 190 -20.78 -0.43 1.68
CA PRO A 190 -21.26 -1.26 0.56
C PRO A 190 -21.93 -2.57 1.02
N TYR A 191 -21.65 -3.03 2.24
CA TYR A 191 -22.11 -4.31 2.78
C TYR A 191 -23.37 -4.20 3.66
N LEU A 192 -23.90 -2.98 3.81
CA LEU A 192 -25.08 -2.67 4.62
C LEU A 192 -26.38 -2.56 3.80
N ALA A 193 -26.31 -2.58 2.47
CA ALA A 193 -27.47 -2.53 1.58
C ALA A 193 -27.87 -3.90 1.04
N LEU A 194 -29.17 -4.17 1.00
CA LEU A 194 -29.78 -5.35 0.38
C LEU A 194 -30.19 -5.02 -1.06
N GLU A 195 -29.98 -6.00 -1.95
CA GLU A 195 -30.38 -6.08 -3.37
C GLU A 195 -29.41 -5.50 -4.41
N ILE A 196 -28.64 -6.40 -5.02
CA ILE A 196 -28.09 -6.23 -6.37
C ILE A 196 -28.51 -7.47 -7.16
N THR A 197 -29.21 -7.28 -8.28
CA THR A 197 -29.55 -8.36 -9.22
C THR A 197 -28.33 -8.77 -10.04
N HIS A 198 -28.05 -10.06 -10.19
CA HIS A 198 -26.85 -10.59 -10.85
C HIS A 198 -27.18 -11.32 -12.17
N PRO A 199 -26.92 -10.71 -13.33
CA PRO A 199 -27.25 -11.28 -14.65
C PRO A 199 -26.54 -12.59 -14.99
N CYS A 200 -25.31 -12.74 -14.49
CA CYS A 200 -24.36 -13.81 -14.85
C CYS A 200 -24.27 -14.97 -13.86
N LYS A 201 -24.96 -14.93 -12.71
CA LYS A 201 -24.97 -16.03 -11.73
C LYS A 201 -26.41 -16.49 -11.42
N PRO A 202 -26.72 -17.80 -11.47
CA PRO A 202 -25.84 -18.92 -11.83
C PRO A 202 -25.32 -18.80 -13.28
N ASN A 203 -24.14 -19.37 -13.58
CA ASN A 203 -23.52 -19.23 -14.90
C ASN A 203 -24.50 -19.73 -15.97
N LYS A 204 -24.99 -18.80 -16.80
CA LYS A 204 -25.93 -19.08 -17.89
C LYS A 204 -25.21 -19.39 -19.21
N CYS A 205 -23.88 -19.34 -19.20
CA CYS A 205 -23.02 -19.53 -20.37
C CYS A 205 -22.44 -20.95 -20.42
N GLY A 206 -21.98 -21.36 -21.61
CA GLY A 206 -21.39 -22.68 -21.81
C GLY A 206 -20.05 -22.88 -21.10
N PRO A 207 -19.52 -24.13 -21.08
CA PRO A 207 -18.28 -24.48 -20.36
C PRO A 207 -16.99 -23.85 -20.94
N ASN A 208 -17.07 -23.17 -22.08
CA ASN A 208 -15.99 -22.46 -22.75
C ASN A 208 -16.28 -20.95 -22.92
N ASP A 209 -17.33 -20.46 -22.26
CA ASP A 209 -17.82 -19.10 -22.39
C ASP A 209 -17.66 -18.34 -21.08
N VAL A 210 -17.27 -17.08 -21.19
CA VAL A 210 -17.19 -16.10 -20.11
C VAL A 210 -18.47 -15.28 -20.13
N CYS A 211 -19.18 -15.22 -18.99
CA CYS A 211 -20.31 -14.33 -18.83
C CYS A 211 -19.83 -12.90 -18.52
N ILE A 212 -20.17 -11.95 -19.39
CA ILE A 212 -19.93 -10.52 -19.19
C ILE A 212 -21.26 -9.81 -18.92
N VAL A 213 -21.27 -8.90 -17.95
CA VAL A 213 -22.47 -8.10 -17.65
C VAL A 213 -22.62 -7.00 -18.70
N ASP A 214 -23.77 -6.93 -19.36
CA ASP A 214 -24.07 -5.84 -20.29
C ASP A 214 -24.57 -4.62 -19.52
N ARG A 215 -23.67 -3.63 -19.36
CA ARG A 215 -23.94 -2.40 -18.61
C ARG A 215 -24.80 -1.39 -19.37
N ASN A 216 -25.08 -1.63 -20.66
CA ASN A 216 -25.94 -0.75 -21.47
C ASN A 216 -27.42 -1.11 -21.32
N CYS A 217 -27.73 -2.20 -20.63
CA CYS A 217 -29.09 -2.66 -20.44
C CYS A 217 -29.77 -1.95 -19.25
N LEU A 218 -30.59 -0.92 -19.55
CA LEU A 218 -31.38 -0.20 -18.55
C LEU A 218 -32.68 -0.98 -18.22
N ILE A 219 -33.17 -0.83 -16.97
CA ILE A 219 -34.29 -1.57 -16.34
C ILE A 219 -35.60 -1.58 -17.16
N ASN A 220 -35.75 -0.73 -18.18
CA ASN A 220 -36.96 -0.61 -19.02
C ASN A 220 -36.76 -0.94 -20.51
N GLN A 221 -35.64 -1.58 -20.90
CA GLN A 221 -35.45 -2.11 -22.26
C GLN A 221 -35.49 -3.65 -22.28
N LYS A 222 -36.03 -4.23 -23.37
CA LYS A 222 -35.89 -5.67 -23.68
C LYS A 222 -34.45 -5.95 -24.14
N CYS A 223 -33.52 -5.97 -23.20
CA CYS A 223 -32.13 -6.35 -23.42
C CYS A 223 -31.76 -7.49 -22.45
N SER A 224 -30.81 -8.33 -22.85
CA SER A 224 -30.22 -9.30 -21.93
C SER A 224 -29.20 -8.56 -21.07
N SER A 225 -29.33 -8.65 -19.75
CA SER A 225 -28.43 -7.98 -18.79
C SER A 225 -27.02 -8.62 -18.71
N TYR A 226 -26.77 -9.65 -19.53
CA TYR A 226 -25.49 -10.35 -19.69
C TYR A 226 -25.30 -10.80 -21.13
N ALA A 227 -24.04 -11.05 -21.50
CA ALA A 227 -23.65 -11.70 -22.74
C ALA A 227 -22.62 -12.81 -22.45
N CYS A 228 -22.68 -13.90 -23.20
CA CYS A 228 -21.71 -14.98 -23.15
C CYS A 228 -20.72 -14.78 -24.28
N ILE A 229 -19.43 -14.64 -23.95
CA ILE A 229 -18.36 -14.53 -24.93
C ILE A 229 -17.45 -15.75 -24.84
N PRO A 230 -17.03 -16.33 -25.97
CA PRO A 230 -16.09 -17.45 -25.95
C PRO A 230 -14.75 -17.02 -25.35
N GLY A 231 -14.02 -17.96 -24.75
CA GLY A 231 -12.73 -17.70 -24.14
C GLY A 231 -11.77 -18.89 -24.15
N CYS A 232 -10.52 -18.62 -23.78
CA CYS A 232 -9.44 -19.61 -23.72
C CYS A 232 -9.21 -20.07 -22.28
N ARG A 233 -8.93 -21.36 -22.09
CA ARG A 233 -8.48 -21.88 -20.79
C ARG A 233 -7.04 -21.46 -20.53
N MET A 234 -6.73 -21.09 -19.29
CA MET A 234 -5.39 -20.68 -18.87
C MET A 234 -4.42 -21.86 -18.62
N GLY A 235 -4.79 -23.07 -19.02
CA GLY A 235 -3.98 -24.29 -18.92
C GLY A 235 -4.83 -25.55 -18.81
N ASP A 236 -4.21 -26.72 -19.02
CA ASP A 236 -4.92 -28.01 -19.12
C ASP A 236 -5.68 -28.41 -17.84
N MET A 237 -5.20 -27.99 -16.67
CA MET A 237 -5.85 -28.22 -15.36
C MET A 237 -6.55 -26.97 -14.79
N SER A 238 -6.51 -25.83 -15.51
CA SER A 238 -7.09 -24.59 -15.01
C SER A 238 -8.58 -24.48 -15.34
N GLN A 239 -9.39 -24.13 -14.34
CA GLN A 239 -10.81 -23.78 -14.52
C GLN A 239 -10.99 -22.32 -14.96
N LEU A 240 -9.91 -21.53 -15.00
CA LEU A 240 -9.96 -20.12 -15.36
C LEU A 240 -10.01 -19.95 -16.89
N ILE A 241 -11.03 -19.24 -17.36
CA ILE A 241 -11.26 -18.93 -18.78
C ILE A 241 -11.12 -17.42 -18.97
N VAL A 242 -10.34 -17.02 -19.96
CA VAL A 242 -10.10 -15.62 -20.32
C VAL A 242 -10.84 -15.26 -21.61
N PRO A 243 -11.40 -14.05 -21.73
CA PRO A 243 -12.11 -13.63 -22.94
C PRO A 243 -11.29 -13.82 -24.22
N ARG A 244 -11.95 -14.21 -25.31
CA ARG A 244 -11.36 -14.20 -26.65
C ARG A 244 -10.85 -12.80 -27.00
N ASN A 245 -9.76 -12.75 -27.77
CA ASN A 245 -9.06 -11.53 -28.19
C ASN A 245 -8.43 -10.76 -27.02
N SER A 246 -8.07 -11.45 -25.93
CA SER A 246 -7.36 -10.84 -24.80
C SER A 246 -5.90 -11.29 -24.73
N PHE A 247 -5.06 -10.45 -24.15
CA PHE A 247 -3.69 -10.79 -23.81
C PHE A 247 -3.63 -11.19 -22.34
N VAL A 248 -2.91 -12.27 -22.05
CA VAL A 248 -2.84 -12.85 -20.71
C VAL A 248 -1.41 -13.19 -20.35
N ARG A 249 -1.07 -13.08 -19.06
CA ARG A 249 0.27 -13.40 -18.57
C ARG A 249 0.30 -14.83 -18.06
N VAL A 250 1.29 -15.60 -18.52
CA VAL A 250 1.47 -17.02 -18.19
C VAL A 250 2.93 -17.24 -17.75
N PRO A 251 3.22 -17.99 -16.67
CA PRO A 251 4.59 -18.24 -16.22
C PRO A 251 5.45 -18.94 -17.29
N SER A 252 6.71 -18.54 -17.44
CA SER A 252 7.65 -19.20 -18.36
C SER A 252 8.41 -20.34 -17.67
N ASN A 253 8.45 -21.52 -18.30
CA ASN A 253 9.30 -22.63 -17.86
C ASN A 253 10.70 -22.61 -18.49
N THR A 254 10.95 -21.74 -19.47
CA THR A 254 12.16 -21.78 -20.31
C THR A 254 13.20 -20.71 -19.98
N HIS A 255 12.81 -19.61 -19.33
CA HIS A 255 13.68 -18.44 -19.11
C HIS A 255 14.00 -18.16 -17.63
N GLY A 256 13.63 -19.06 -16.72
CA GLY A 256 13.94 -18.97 -15.28
C GLY A 256 12.73 -18.57 -14.41
N PRO A 257 12.84 -18.71 -13.07
CA PRO A 257 11.72 -18.59 -12.13
C PRO A 257 11.10 -17.19 -12.00
N HIS A 258 11.70 -16.18 -12.65
CA HIS A 258 11.26 -14.77 -12.60
C HIS A 258 10.67 -14.26 -13.93
N CYS A 259 10.50 -15.12 -14.93
CA CYS A 259 10.03 -14.74 -16.26
C CYS A 259 8.53 -15.03 -16.48
N GLN A 260 7.79 -14.02 -16.91
CA GLN A 260 6.40 -14.15 -17.39
C GLN A 260 6.39 -14.08 -18.92
N MET A 261 5.46 -14.81 -19.55
CA MET A 261 5.15 -14.72 -20.98
C MET A 261 3.80 -14.03 -21.13
N VAL A 262 3.61 -13.27 -22.19
CA VAL A 262 2.32 -12.70 -22.58
C VAL A 262 1.81 -13.51 -23.76
N CYS A 263 0.72 -14.25 -23.57
CA CYS A 263 0.05 -15.05 -24.60
C CYS A 263 -1.24 -14.36 -25.05
N TYR A 264 -1.66 -14.61 -26.28
CA TYR A 264 -2.89 -14.11 -26.86
C TYR A 264 -3.95 -15.21 -26.93
N CYS A 265 -5.16 -14.90 -26.51
CA CYS A 265 -6.30 -15.80 -26.65
C CYS A 265 -6.92 -15.62 -28.05
N ASN A 266 -6.63 -16.58 -28.93
CA ASN A 266 -6.99 -16.51 -30.34
C ASN A 266 -8.48 -16.84 -30.60
N HIS A 267 -8.89 -16.75 -31.86
CA HIS A 267 -10.27 -17.06 -32.28
C HIS A 267 -10.65 -18.53 -32.15
N GLU A 268 -9.68 -19.43 -32.04
CA GLU A 268 -9.87 -20.88 -31.84
C GLU A 268 -9.96 -21.27 -30.36
N ASN A 269 -9.99 -20.29 -29.44
CA ASN A 269 -10.01 -20.48 -28.00
C ASN A 269 -8.74 -21.15 -27.44
N LEU A 270 -7.62 -20.98 -28.15
CA LEU A 270 -6.30 -21.43 -27.73
C LEU A 270 -5.43 -20.24 -27.33
N LEU A 271 -4.59 -20.45 -26.31
CA LEU A 271 -3.55 -19.50 -25.95
C LEU A 271 -2.35 -19.73 -26.86
N GLU A 272 -2.10 -18.78 -27.74
CA GLU A 272 -1.03 -18.80 -28.73
C GLU A 272 -0.25 -17.48 -28.70
N ASP A 273 0.74 -17.31 -29.59
CA ASP A 273 1.55 -16.10 -29.70
C ASP A 273 2.18 -15.63 -28.39
N CYS A 274 2.65 -16.59 -27.58
CA CYS A 274 3.31 -16.31 -26.31
C CYS A 274 4.67 -15.62 -26.54
N MET A 275 4.76 -14.35 -26.17
CA MET A 275 5.99 -13.58 -26.20
C MET A 275 6.53 -13.41 -24.78
N THR A 276 7.80 -13.67 -24.56
CA THR A 276 8.49 -13.30 -23.33
C THR A 276 8.89 -11.83 -23.42
N PRO A 277 8.28 -10.91 -22.65
CA PRO A 277 8.86 -9.59 -22.48
C PRO A 277 10.28 -9.74 -21.91
N SER A 278 11.15 -8.75 -22.12
CA SER A 278 12.47 -8.72 -21.50
C SER A 278 12.33 -8.97 -20.00
N CYS A 279 12.82 -10.11 -19.53
CA CYS A 279 12.79 -10.45 -18.10
C CYS A 279 13.77 -9.51 -17.38
N ILE A 280 13.29 -8.34 -16.99
CA ILE A 280 14.03 -7.46 -16.11
C ILE A 280 13.83 -8.08 -14.73
N SER A 281 14.92 -8.56 -14.12
CA SER A 281 14.81 -9.08 -12.77
C SER A 281 14.46 -7.92 -11.83
N THR A 282 13.53 -8.17 -10.92
CA THR A 282 13.05 -7.18 -9.95
C THR A 282 13.76 -7.37 -8.62
N ASP A 283 15.03 -7.75 -8.68
CA ASP A 283 15.80 -8.04 -7.48
C ASP A 283 15.97 -6.78 -6.63
N HIS A 284 15.83 -6.97 -5.33
CA HIS A 284 16.10 -5.95 -4.33
C HIS A 284 17.60 -5.80 -4.17
N CYS A 285 18.05 -4.57 -3.93
CA CYS A 285 19.45 -4.29 -3.79
C CYS A 285 19.86 -4.28 -2.32
N TRP A 286 21.08 -4.74 -2.06
CA TRP A 286 21.69 -4.67 -0.74
C TRP A 286 22.80 -3.62 -0.75
N HIS A 287 22.71 -2.62 0.11
CA HIS A 287 23.73 -1.58 0.24
C HIS A 287 23.94 -1.21 1.71
N GLU A 288 25.18 -1.32 2.20
CA GLU A 288 25.54 -1.07 3.60
C GLU A 288 24.66 -1.83 4.62
N GLY A 289 24.32 -3.09 4.30
CA GLY A 289 23.49 -3.97 5.14
C GLY A 289 22.00 -3.60 5.17
N LYS A 290 21.56 -2.60 4.40
CA LYS A 290 20.15 -2.23 4.25
C LYS A 290 19.62 -2.71 2.90
N ARG A 291 18.39 -3.21 2.94
CA ARG A 291 17.64 -3.64 1.75
C ARG A 291 16.89 -2.46 1.14
N TYR A 292 17.02 -2.29 -0.17
CA TYR A 292 16.29 -1.30 -0.96
C TYR A 292 15.45 -2.01 -2.02
N ASN A 293 14.20 -1.59 -2.17
CA ASN A 293 13.31 -2.15 -3.17
C ASN A 293 13.76 -1.75 -4.58
N HIS A 294 13.46 -2.61 -5.56
CA HIS A 294 13.64 -2.29 -6.96
C HIS A 294 12.96 -0.95 -7.32
N ASN A 295 13.60 -0.13 -8.15
CA ASN A 295 13.20 1.24 -8.51
C ASN A 295 13.19 2.25 -7.36
N MET A 296 13.83 1.95 -6.23
CA MET A 296 13.95 2.89 -5.12
C MET A 296 15.21 3.77 -5.25
N GLN A 297 15.02 5.08 -5.10
CA GLN A 297 16.10 6.03 -4.89
C GLN A 297 16.32 6.25 -3.39
N PHE A 298 17.58 6.20 -2.95
CA PHE A 298 17.96 6.44 -1.56
C PHE A 298 19.21 7.31 -1.47
N ARG A 299 19.51 7.82 -0.27
CA ARG A 299 20.72 8.62 -0.02
C ARG A 299 21.71 7.82 0.81
N ASP A 300 22.94 7.77 0.34
CA ASP A 300 24.09 7.27 1.10
C ASP A 300 25.08 8.42 1.29
N GLY A 301 25.06 9.00 2.49
CA GLY A 301 25.72 10.27 2.79
C GLY A 301 25.23 11.40 1.85
N CYS A 302 26.13 11.92 1.02
CA CYS A 302 25.84 12.97 0.05
C CYS A 302 25.48 12.44 -1.35
N LYS A 303 25.59 11.12 -1.58
CA LYS A 303 25.34 10.49 -2.88
C LYS A 303 23.88 10.09 -2.98
N THR A 304 23.32 10.29 -4.16
CA THR A 304 22.00 9.75 -4.50
C THR A 304 22.21 8.41 -5.19
N CYS A 305 21.71 7.34 -4.59
CA CYS A 305 21.82 5.98 -5.07
C CYS A 305 20.47 5.50 -5.59
N PHE A 306 20.50 4.63 -6.59
CA PHE A 306 19.33 4.03 -7.21
C PHE A 306 19.49 2.53 -7.24
N CYS A 307 18.49 1.81 -6.75
CA CYS A 307 18.43 0.36 -6.83
C CYS A 307 17.70 -0.05 -8.10
N TYR A 308 18.38 -0.78 -8.96
CA TYR A 308 17.80 -1.36 -10.16
C TYR A 308 18.34 -2.77 -10.35
N ASP A 309 17.44 -3.74 -10.42
CA ASP A 309 17.74 -5.14 -10.70
C ASP A 309 18.93 -5.71 -9.87
N GLY A 310 18.83 -5.63 -8.54
CA GLY A 310 19.89 -6.08 -7.63
C GLY A 310 21.15 -5.21 -7.60
N GLU A 311 21.33 -4.29 -8.54
CA GLU A 311 22.49 -3.41 -8.65
C GLU A 311 22.21 -2.01 -8.06
N VAL A 312 23.15 -1.50 -7.28
CA VAL A 312 23.11 -0.13 -6.75
C VAL A 312 24.02 0.76 -7.56
N THR A 313 23.42 1.76 -8.22
CA THR A 313 24.17 2.82 -8.90
C THR A 313 24.09 4.11 -8.09
N CYS A 314 25.23 4.62 -7.64
CA CYS A 314 25.31 5.87 -6.89
C CYS A 314 25.90 7.01 -7.73
N SER A 315 25.38 8.23 -7.53
CA SER A 315 25.89 9.43 -8.18
C SER A 315 27.37 9.64 -7.85
N PRO A 316 28.23 9.98 -8.84
CA PRO A 316 29.68 10.09 -8.65
C PRO A 316 30.14 11.35 -7.90
N LYS A 317 29.23 12.14 -7.29
CA LYS A 317 29.63 13.36 -6.57
C LYS A 317 30.56 13.00 -5.41
N LYS A 318 31.81 13.50 -5.45
CA LYS A 318 32.63 13.69 -4.25
C LYS A 318 31.81 14.58 -3.32
N CYS A 319 31.64 14.14 -2.07
CA CYS A 319 31.12 15.01 -1.03
C CYS A 319 32.13 16.15 -0.86
N ASP A 320 31.87 17.29 -1.51
CA ASP A 320 32.69 18.47 -1.37
C ASP A 320 32.32 19.10 -0.02
N SER A 321 32.92 18.58 1.04
CA SER A 321 32.79 19.11 2.40
C SER A 321 33.65 20.37 2.54
N GLY A 322 33.41 21.35 1.68
CA GLY A 322 34.06 22.64 1.68
C GLY A 322 33.10 23.69 1.13
N LEU A 323 32.86 24.75 1.90
CA LEU A 323 32.30 25.97 1.32
C LEU A 323 33.23 26.46 0.20
N PRO A 324 32.69 27.05 -0.88
CA PRO A 324 33.52 27.56 -1.97
C PRO A 324 34.63 28.49 -1.43
N CYS A 325 35.82 28.40 -2.03
CA CYS A 325 37.04 29.12 -1.64
C CYS A 325 37.74 28.68 -0.34
N ASN A 326 37.60 27.40 0.07
CA ASN A 326 38.23 26.85 1.29
C ASN A 326 37.90 27.65 2.57
N CYS A 327 36.72 28.28 2.61
CA CYS A 327 36.25 28.99 3.79
C CYS A 327 35.85 28.00 4.88
N LYS A 328 36.22 28.29 6.13
CA LYS A 328 35.70 27.56 7.30
C LYS A 328 34.21 27.83 7.47
N ASP A 329 33.48 26.85 7.98
CA ASP A 329 32.04 26.96 8.29
C ASP A 329 31.80 27.75 9.58
N HIS A 330 32.09 29.05 9.55
CA HIS A 330 31.80 30.00 10.64
C HIS A 330 30.81 31.05 10.16
N TYR A 331 29.69 31.17 10.87
CA TYR A 331 28.64 32.14 10.57
C TYR A 331 28.86 33.46 11.32
N VAL A 332 29.46 34.43 10.63
CA VAL A 332 29.65 35.82 11.09
C VAL A 332 29.26 36.73 9.92
N PRO A 333 27.99 37.15 9.85
CA PRO A 333 27.45 37.76 8.64
C PRO A 333 28.08 39.13 8.35
N VAL A 334 28.25 39.43 7.06
CA VAL A 334 28.68 40.73 6.57
C VAL A 334 27.71 41.23 5.51
N CYS A 335 27.47 42.54 5.47
CA CYS A 335 26.66 43.19 4.46
C CYS A 335 27.58 43.73 3.37
N GLY A 336 27.47 43.19 2.15
CA GLY A 336 28.20 43.73 1.00
C GLY A 336 27.60 45.04 0.51
N ALA A 337 28.42 45.89 -0.11
CA ALA A 337 28.02 47.14 -0.78
C ALA A 337 27.00 46.91 -1.91
N ASN A 338 26.84 45.67 -2.35
CA ASN A 338 25.80 45.23 -3.28
C ASN A 338 24.45 44.92 -2.62
N GLY A 339 24.28 45.22 -1.33
CA GLY A 339 23.05 45.00 -0.57
C GLY A 339 22.78 43.53 -0.24
N LYS A 340 23.76 42.64 -0.41
CA LYS A 340 23.63 41.20 -0.12
C LYS A 340 24.36 40.83 1.17
N THR A 341 23.67 40.12 2.06
CA THR A 341 24.29 39.51 3.24
C THR A 341 25.08 38.26 2.84
N TYR A 342 26.34 38.19 3.26
CA TYR A 342 27.21 37.01 3.12
C TYR A 342 27.40 36.34 4.49
N PRO A 343 27.36 34.99 4.58
CA PRO A 343 27.50 34.30 5.88
C PRO A 343 28.85 34.50 6.58
N SER A 344 29.90 34.88 5.85
CA SER A 344 31.21 35.22 6.40
C SER A 344 31.99 36.18 5.49
N ALA A 345 32.93 36.94 6.06
CA ALA A 345 33.85 37.79 5.29
C ALA A 345 34.66 36.99 4.25
N CYS A 346 35.03 35.74 4.56
CA CYS A 346 35.70 34.85 3.60
C CYS A 346 34.84 34.58 2.37
N LEU A 347 33.54 34.34 2.56
CA LEU A 347 32.59 34.13 1.46
C LEU A 347 32.31 35.42 0.67
N ALA A 348 32.36 36.60 1.31
CA ALA A 348 32.28 37.88 0.63
C ALA A 348 33.50 38.10 -0.30
N ARG A 349 34.72 37.87 0.21
CA ARG A 349 35.96 37.94 -0.58
C ARG A 349 36.00 36.90 -1.71
N CYS A 350 35.51 35.69 -1.45
CA CYS A 350 35.34 34.65 -2.47
C CYS A 350 34.44 35.08 -3.64
N LYS A 351 33.52 36.01 -3.39
CA LYS A 351 32.62 36.59 -4.40
C LYS A 351 33.14 37.90 -4.98
N GLY A 352 34.41 38.24 -4.71
CA GLY A 352 35.11 39.38 -5.30
C GLY A 352 34.94 40.70 -4.57
N LEU A 353 34.39 40.70 -3.34
CA LEU A 353 34.31 41.92 -2.53
C LEU A 353 35.64 42.16 -1.79
N THR A 354 36.09 43.40 -1.76
CA THR A 354 37.21 43.86 -0.92
C THR A 354 36.72 44.28 0.47
N ASP A 355 37.64 44.44 1.43
CA ASP A 355 37.29 44.72 2.84
C ASP A 355 36.58 46.06 3.06
N ASP A 356 36.76 47.01 2.15
CA ASP A 356 36.05 48.30 2.11
C ASP A 356 34.65 48.20 1.48
N GLN A 357 34.33 47.06 0.86
CA GLN A 357 33.06 46.82 0.19
C GLN A 357 32.10 45.97 1.02
N PHE A 358 32.39 45.67 2.28
CA PHE A 358 31.44 45.03 3.18
C PHE A 358 31.61 45.49 4.62
N GLU A 359 30.53 45.51 5.38
CA GLU A 359 30.51 45.84 6.80
C GLU A 359 30.04 44.64 7.64
N PHE A 360 30.43 44.57 8.91
CA PHE A 360 29.98 43.51 9.80
C PHE A 360 28.51 43.68 10.19
N GLY A 361 27.76 42.58 10.20
CA GLY A 361 26.30 42.59 10.38
C GLY A 361 25.58 42.22 9.08
N ALA A 362 24.31 41.85 9.17
CA ALA A 362 23.53 41.57 7.98
C ALA A 362 22.95 42.87 7.38
N CYS A 363 22.70 42.89 6.07
CA CYS A 363 22.15 44.09 5.43
C CYS A 363 20.77 44.52 5.93
N TYR A 364 20.06 43.65 6.64
CA TYR A 364 18.78 43.98 7.27
C TYR A 364 18.93 44.61 8.66
N ASP A 365 20.13 44.60 9.24
CA ASP A 365 20.40 45.19 10.57
C ASP A 365 20.62 46.71 10.48
N SER A 366 21.02 47.22 9.31
CA SER A 366 21.13 48.64 9.01
C SER A 366 19.79 49.18 8.50
N ASP A 367 19.18 50.16 9.19
CA ASP A 367 17.95 50.80 8.73
C ASP A 367 18.24 51.72 7.53
N PRO A 368 17.84 51.36 6.29
CA PRO A 368 18.11 52.18 5.10
C PRO A 368 17.34 53.50 5.11
N CYS A 369 16.41 53.68 6.06
CA CYS A 369 15.63 54.90 6.25
C CYS A 369 16.23 55.84 7.32
N SER A 370 17.44 55.57 7.82
CA SER A 370 18.12 56.41 8.80
C SER A 370 19.46 56.92 8.28
N PRO A 371 19.65 58.24 8.09
CA PRO A 371 18.69 59.33 8.34
C PRO A 371 17.64 59.44 7.23
N ASN A 372 16.39 59.73 7.61
CA ASN A 372 15.28 59.84 6.68
C ASN A 372 15.42 61.10 5.82
N SER A 373 15.93 60.91 4.60
CA SER A 373 16.12 61.96 3.59
C SER A 373 14.85 62.25 2.77
N CYS A 374 13.73 61.58 3.09
CA CYS A 374 12.46 61.82 2.40
C CYS A 374 11.80 63.13 2.87
N HIS A 375 11.08 63.78 1.95
CA HIS A 375 10.26 64.96 2.25
C HIS A 375 9.21 64.66 3.34
N PRO A 376 8.78 65.64 4.17
CA PRO A 376 7.82 65.44 5.28
C PRO A 376 6.48 64.75 4.94
N TYR A 377 6.11 64.64 3.66
CA TYR A 377 4.89 63.95 3.21
C TYR A 377 5.16 62.61 2.52
N HIS A 378 6.42 62.13 2.54
CA HIS A 378 6.82 60.84 1.98
C HIS A 378 7.32 59.92 3.09
N ARG A 379 6.91 58.66 3.03
CA ARG A 379 7.38 57.59 3.92
C ARG A 379 8.48 56.82 3.22
N CYS A 380 9.66 56.72 3.85
CA CYS A 380 10.71 55.82 3.39
C CYS A 380 10.25 54.35 3.58
N VAL A 381 10.35 53.54 2.52
CA VAL A 381 10.00 52.12 2.54
C VAL A 381 11.21 51.33 2.01
N PRO A 382 11.76 50.38 2.79
CA PRO A 382 12.88 49.55 2.35
C PRO A 382 12.51 48.73 1.10
N LYS A 383 13.32 48.82 0.05
CA LYS A 383 13.14 48.00 -1.16
C LYS A 383 13.65 46.57 -0.91
N LYS A 384 12.75 45.60 -0.73
CA LYS A 384 13.10 44.17 -0.62
C LYS A 384 13.21 43.54 -2.00
N GLU A 385 14.41 43.22 -2.46
CA GLU A 385 14.61 42.31 -3.60
C GLU A 385 14.80 40.88 -3.10
N SER A 386 13.74 40.08 -3.15
CA SER A 386 13.81 38.63 -2.91
C SER A 386 14.34 37.92 -4.16
N LEU A 387 15.62 37.53 -4.15
CA LEU A 387 16.19 36.66 -5.20
C LEU A 387 15.80 35.19 -4.98
N LEU A 388 14.62 34.79 -5.44
CA LEU A 388 14.34 33.40 -5.83
C LEU A 388 14.66 33.27 -7.33
N LYS A 389 15.89 32.87 -7.66
CA LYS A 389 16.19 32.34 -9.00
C LYS A 389 16.42 30.83 -8.89
N TYR A 390 15.37 30.09 -9.23
CA TYR A 390 15.50 28.71 -9.70
C TYR A 390 16.39 28.72 -10.95
N LYS A 391 17.51 27.99 -10.91
CA LYS A 391 18.31 27.67 -12.09
C LYS A 391 17.56 26.62 -12.90
N THR A 392 17.25 26.94 -14.16
CA THR A 392 17.06 25.97 -15.24
C THR A 392 18.41 25.56 -15.79
#